data_AF-W3RS18-F1
#
_entry.id   AF-W3RS18-F1
#
_cell.length_a   1.000
_cell.length_b   1.000
_cell.length_c   1.000
_cell.angle_alpha   90.00
_cell.angle_beta   90.00
_cell.angle_gamma   90.00
#
_symmetry.space_group_name_H-M   'P 1'
#
loop_
_entity.id
_entity.type
_entity.pdbx_description
1 polymer ?
#
loop_
_entity_poly.entity_id
_entity_poly.type
_entity_poly.pdbx_seq_one_letter_code
_entity_poly.pdbx_strand_id
1 'polypeptide(L)' 'MKRRPKVEYQTAEQIEAEVKRLEQRAESFADGDARQSALREAAKFRTYAAMKRWVGAAKPSADER' A
#
# COMPACT_ATOMS: atom_id res chain seq x y z
N MET A 1 12.87 10.91 28.97
CA MET A 1 11.82 10.53 27.99
C MET A 1 12.40 9.50 27.02
N LYS A 2 11.97 8.23 27.09
CA LYS A 2 12.35 7.24 26.07
C LYS A 2 11.61 7.58 24.77
N ARG A 3 12.36 7.97 23.72
CA ARG A 3 11.80 8.19 22.37
C ARG A 3 11.26 6.85 21.88
N ARG A 4 9.93 6.68 21.86
CA ARG A 4 9.32 5.51 21.22
C ARG A 4 9.67 5.57 19.72
N PRO A 5 10.15 4.48 19.09
CA PRO A 5 10.37 4.48 17.66
C PRO A 5 9.05 4.76 16.97
N LYS A 6 9.03 5.83 16.17
CA LYS A 6 7.87 6.21 15.36
C LYS A 6 7.71 5.12 14.31
N VAL A 7 6.65 4.32 14.43
CA VAL A 7 6.29 3.36 13.37
C VAL A 7 5.90 4.19 12.16
N GLU A 8 6.78 4.23 11.15
CA GLU A 8 6.48 4.87 9.88
C GLU A 8 5.52 3.96 9.10
N TYR A 9 4.22 4.23 9.24
CA TYR A 9 3.21 3.56 8.46
C TYR A 9 3.29 4.03 7.01
N GLN A 10 3.70 3.15 6.09
CA GLN A 10 3.81 3.41 4.64
C GLN A 10 2.67 4.27 4.10
N THR A 11 2.93 5.41 3.46
CA THR A 11 1.88 6.25 2.85
C THR A 11 1.12 5.51 1.75
N ALA A 12 -0.03 6.03 1.32
CA ALA A 12 -0.77 5.40 0.23
C ALA A 12 0.08 5.30 -1.06
N GLU A 13 0.90 6.31 -1.33
CA GLU A 13 1.82 6.37 -2.47
C GLU A 13 2.92 5.32 -2.36
N GLN A 14 3.45 5.09 -1.15
CA GLN A 14 4.45 4.04 -0.90
C GLN A 14 3.85 2.65 -1.11
N ILE A 15 2.59 2.44 -0.70
CA ILE A 15 1.88 1.17 -0.95
C ILE A 15 1.65 0.98 -2.45
N GLU A 16 1.30 2.03 -3.20
CA GLU A 16 1.14 1.93 -4.65
C GLU A 16 2.45 1.65 -5.40
N ALA A 17 3.58 2.18 -4.93
CA ALA A 17 4.88 1.83 -5.47
C ALA A 17 5.16 0.33 -5.31
N GLU A 18 4.77 -0.26 -4.18
CA GLU A 18 4.89 -1.69 -3.93
C GLU A 18 3.94 -2.52 -4.80
N VAL A 19 2.70 -2.06 -5.01
CA VAL A 19 1.77 -2.67 -5.98
C VAL A 19 2.43 -2.75 -7.36
N LYS A 20 2.99 -1.66 -7.87
CA LYS A 20 3.66 -1.64 -9.18
C LYS A 20 4.82 -2.62 -9.25
N ARG A 21 5.62 -2.72 -8.18
CA ARG A 21 6.70 -3.71 -8.09
C ARG A 21 6.20 -5.15 -8.15
N LEU A 22 5.12 -5.45 -7.43
CA LEU A 22 4.51 -6.79 -7.43
C LEU A 22 3.92 -7.15 -8.80
N GLU A 23 3.33 -6.19 -9.50
CA GLU A 23 2.81 -6.39 -10.86
C GLU A 23 3.93 -6.63 -11.87
N GLN A 24 4.99 -5.82 -11.84
CA GLN A 24 6.19 -6.05 -12.67
C GLN A 24 6.84 -7.41 -12.37
N ARG A 25 6.87 -7.81 -11.09
CA ARG A 25 7.34 -9.14 -10.70
C ARG A 25 6.41 -10.23 -11.23
N ALA A 26 5.10 -10.02 -11.22
CA ALA A 26 4.13 -10.96 -11.78
C ALA A 26 4.31 -11.15 -13.29
N GLU A 27 4.65 -10.10 -14.03
CA GLU A 27 4.97 -10.15 -15.46
C GLU A 27 6.21 -11.00 -15.77
N SER A 28 7.15 -11.09 -14.83
CA SER A 28 8.34 -11.95 -14.97
C SER A 28 8.07 -13.44 -14.78
N PHE A 29 6.90 -13.81 -14.28
CA PHE A 29 6.50 -15.21 -14.10
C PHE A 29 5.70 -15.71 -15.30
N ALA A 30 5.93 -16.98 -15.67
CA ALA A 30 5.05 -17.69 -16.58
C ALA A 30 3.62 -17.78 -16.00
N ASP A 31 2.64 -17.96 -16.87
CA ASP A 31 1.25 -18.15 -16.45
C ASP A 31 1.14 -19.38 -15.54
N GLY A 32 0.65 -19.17 -14.32
CA GLY A 32 0.57 -20.19 -13.29
C GLY A 32 0.41 -19.61 -11.88
N ASP A 33 0.53 -20.48 -10.88
CA ASP A 33 0.24 -20.15 -9.48
C ASP A 33 1.14 -19.06 -8.90
N ALA A 34 2.41 -18.99 -9.34
CA ALA A 34 3.34 -17.97 -8.90
C ALA A 34 2.92 -16.56 -9.37
N ARG A 35 2.50 -16.44 -10.64
CA ARG A 35 1.96 -15.20 -11.20
C ARG A 35 0.66 -14.81 -10.51
N GLN A 36 -0.26 -15.76 -10.34
CA GLN A 36 -1.53 -15.50 -9.65
C GLN A 36 -1.31 -15.07 -8.19
N SER A 37 -0.35 -15.65 -7.49
CA SER A 37 -0.03 -15.29 -6.11
C SER A 37 0.48 -13.85 -6.01
N ALA A 38 1.41 -13.47 -6.89
CA ALA A 38 1.92 -12.09 -6.96
C ALA A 38 0.80 -11.08 -7.29
N LEU A 39 -0.10 -11.41 -8.22
CA LEU A 39 -1.24 -10.55 -8.56
C LEU A 39 -2.27 -10.43 -7.41
N ARG A 40 -2.54 -11.53 -6.69
CA ARG A 40 -3.41 -11.51 -5.50
C ARG A 40 -2.81 -10.65 -4.40
N GLU A 41 -1.49 -10.71 -4.21
CA GLU A 41 -0.78 -9.87 -3.26
C GLU A 41 -0.87 -8.38 -3.66
N ALA A 42 -0.63 -8.05 -4.93
CA ALA A 42 -0.80 -6.70 -5.45
C ALA A 42 -2.23 -6.17 -5.25
N ALA A 43 -3.25 -7.00 -5.45
CA ALA A 43 -4.65 -6.62 -5.23
C ALA A 43 -4.96 -6.30 -3.75
N LYS A 44 -4.37 -7.04 -2.80
CA LYS A 44 -4.50 -6.73 -1.36
C LYS A 44 -3.90 -5.36 -1.06
N PHE A 45 -2.69 -5.09 -1.55
CA PHE A 45 -2.03 -3.79 -1.34
C PHE A 45 -2.80 -2.63 -1.97
N ARG A 46 -3.41 -2.80 -3.15
CA ARG A 46 -4.33 -1.80 -3.73
C ARG A 46 -5.47 -1.45 -2.79
N THR A 47 -6.08 -2.47 -2.17
CA THR A 47 -7.18 -2.26 -1.23
C THR A 47 -6.71 -1.45 -0.01
N TYR A 48 -5.52 -1.77 0.53
CA TYR A 48 -4.94 -1.00 1.63
C TYR A 48 -4.60 0.44 1.24
N ALA A 49 -4.05 0.69 0.05
CA ALA A 49 -3.80 2.04 -0.44
C ALA A 49 -5.10 2.85 -0.57
N ALA A 50 -6.15 2.24 -1.13
CA ALA A 50 -7.47 2.86 -1.26
C ALA A 50 -8.08 3.19 0.11
N MET A 51 -8.03 2.26 1.07
CA MET A 51 -8.47 2.51 2.44
C MET A 51 -7.67 3.63 3.10
N LYS A 52 -6.35 3.65 2.91
CA LYS A 52 -5.49 4.69 3.50
C LYS A 52 -5.78 6.07 2.93
N ARG A 53 -6.06 6.17 1.63
CA ARG A 53 -6.55 7.42 1.01
C ARG A 53 -7.90 7.84 1.58
N TRP A 54 -8.84 6.91 1.69
CA TRP A 54 -10.16 7.20 2.22
C TRP A 54 -10.11 7.71 3.67
N VAL A 55 -9.35 7.03 4.54
CA VAL A 55 -9.13 7.46 5.94
C VAL A 55 -8.36 8.78 6.02
N GLY A 56 -7.37 8.99 5.13
CA GLY A 56 -6.62 10.24 5.05
C GLY A 56 -7.48 11.42 4.61
N ALA A 57 -8.39 11.22 3.66
CA ALA A 57 -9.33 12.22 3.16
C ALA A 57 -10.47 12.50 4.15
N ALA A 58 -10.83 11.52 5.00
CA ALA A 58 -11.87 11.67 6.02
C ALA A 58 -11.43 12.46 7.26
N LYS A 59 -10.16 12.85 7.38
CA LYS A 59 -9.75 13.83 8.40
C LYS A 59 -10.09 15.23 7.90
N PRO A 60 -11.09 15.93 8.47
CA PRO A 60 -11.10 17.38 8.36
C PRO A 60 -9.76 17.89 8.91
N SER A 61 -9.13 18.83 8.20
CA SER A 61 -7.96 19.55 8.68
C SER A 61 -8.27 20.07 10.07
N ALA A 62 -7.62 19.53 11.09
CA ALA A 62 -7.71 20.04 12.46
C ALA A 62 -6.91 21.36 12.65
N ASP A 63 -6.63 22.07 11.56
CA ASP A 63 -5.80 23.28 11.45
C ASP A 63 -6.60 24.45 10.83
N GLU A 64 -7.91 24.52 11.08
CA GLU A 64 -8.74 25.70 10.78
C GLU A 64 -9.51 26.20 12.03
N ARG A 65 -8.84 26.26 13.20
CA ARG A 65 -9.37 26.99 14.37
C ARG A 65 -8.30 27.83 15.03
#